data_AF-A0A2N2YQY8-F1
#
_entry.id   AF-A0A2N2YQY8-F1
#
_cell.length_a   1.000
_cell.length_b   1.000
_cell.length_c   1.000
_cell.angle_alpha   90.00
_cell.angle_beta   90.00
_cell.angle_gamma   90.00
#
_symmetry.space_group_name_H-M   'P 1'
#
loop_
_entity.id
_entity.type
_entity.pdbx_description
1 polymer ?
#
loop_
_entity_poly.entity_id
_entity_poly.type
_entity_poly.pdbx_seq_one_letter_code
_entity_poly.pdbx_strand_id
1 'polypeptide(L)'
;MTKTTYNMKSSIFITALILLFSQTINAQDFERNRTIEKTYPIYENTEIQISNKYGNVQVVNWEKDSVKFEIAIHVSGNKLSKVSGTFDNIDVDFSTNQYYVVANTNFKSEKNKIWSDISDLTSSILKGGNDTRIDYTVYLPEKTALKITNKFGNVFLTDRIAKTDLIISNGDLKANNFSGFLQLEFSNGNASIKTINASRILINYADLRVNSIDNLTLESKSSTFNCEQIKTIKLNSKRDKLYLGELNAISGETSLSYVSIEKLHDHLFLETAFGDLIIEEVSNEFEFMNINSGNTDISSTFEKNSFFKLDLIYTKKTQISLPTIYKNLKDDYVNADKEESHLTAISGDNPNVKAYVTISQKSGSIKLINR
;
A
#
# COMPACT_ATOMS: atom_id res chain seq x y z
N MET A 1 25.03 -39.16 78.27
CA MET A 1 24.64 -38.83 76.88
C MET A 1 24.07 -37.41 76.85
N THR A 2 24.90 -36.42 76.59
CA THR A 2 24.55 -34.99 76.59
C THR A 2 24.36 -34.53 75.14
N LYS A 3 23.13 -34.10 74.80
CA LYS A 3 22.77 -33.52 73.50
C LYS A 3 23.28 -32.07 73.44
N THR A 4 24.13 -31.77 72.47
CA THR A 4 24.49 -30.38 72.12
C THR A 4 23.43 -29.82 71.18
N THR A 5 22.65 -28.87 71.67
CA THR A 5 21.67 -28.10 70.91
C THR A 5 22.37 -27.11 70.00
N TYR A 6 22.25 -27.29 68.68
CA TYR A 6 22.73 -26.33 67.69
C TYR A 6 21.88 -25.05 67.78
N ASN A 7 22.54 -23.92 68.00
CA ASN A 7 21.92 -22.62 68.27
C ASN A 7 21.33 -22.04 66.96
N MET A 8 20.10 -22.43 66.61
CA MET A 8 19.36 -22.03 65.39
C MET A 8 19.15 -20.51 65.22
N LYS A 9 19.46 -19.68 66.24
CA LYS A 9 19.26 -18.23 66.18
C LYS A 9 20.29 -17.47 65.31
N SER A 10 21.47 -18.04 65.08
CA SER A 10 22.53 -17.40 64.26
C SER A 10 22.27 -17.53 62.75
N SER A 11 21.74 -18.68 62.31
CA SER A 11 21.48 -18.94 60.89
C SER A 11 20.32 -18.10 60.33
N ILE A 12 19.28 -17.86 61.15
CA ILE A 12 18.10 -17.05 60.78
C ILE A 12 18.47 -15.58 60.57
N PHE A 13 19.49 -15.07 61.27
CA PHE A 13 19.93 -13.69 61.14
C PHE A 13 20.68 -13.42 59.83
N ILE A 14 21.42 -14.41 59.32
CA ILE A 14 22.16 -14.31 58.05
C ILE A 14 21.20 -14.43 56.85
N THR A 15 20.16 -15.25 56.93
CA THR A 15 19.12 -15.34 55.89
C THR A 15 18.25 -14.08 55.82
N ALA A 16 17.95 -13.46 56.96
CA ALA A 16 17.22 -12.18 57.01
C ALA A 16 18.04 -11.00 56.45
N LEU A 17 19.37 -11.03 56.60
CA LEU A 17 20.26 -9.99 56.07
C LEU A 17 20.43 -10.06 54.53
N ILE A 18 20.35 -11.27 53.95
CA ILE A 18 20.42 -11.47 52.49
C ILE A 18 19.10 -11.05 51.80
N LEU A 19 17.96 -11.22 52.47
CA LEU A 19 16.65 -10.77 51.96
C LEU A 19 16.51 -9.23 51.94
N LEU A 20 17.17 -8.51 52.85
CA LEU A 20 17.18 -7.03 52.88
C LEU A 20 18.03 -6.37 51.78
N PHE A 21 18.85 -7.15 51.04
CA PHE A 21 19.62 -6.68 49.89
C PHE A 21 19.00 -7.04 48.54
N SER A 22 17.78 -7.56 48.51
CA SER A 22 16.97 -7.61 47.29
C SER A 22 16.43 -6.22 46.94
N GLN A 23 17.33 -5.25 46.79
CA GLN A 23 16.97 -4.03 46.07
C GLN A 23 16.67 -4.46 44.64
N THR A 24 15.39 -4.45 44.31
CA THR A 24 14.92 -4.44 42.94
C THR A 24 15.69 -3.34 42.23
N ILE A 25 16.66 -3.71 41.39
CA ILE A 25 17.29 -2.81 40.44
C ILE A 25 16.18 -2.42 39.48
N ASN A 26 15.43 -1.38 39.82
CA ASN A 26 14.58 -0.70 38.86
C ASN A 26 15.58 -0.06 37.89
N ALA A 27 15.65 -0.59 36.66
CA ALA A 27 16.34 0.10 35.59
C ALA A 27 15.69 1.49 35.47
N GLN A 28 16.43 2.53 35.81
CA GLN A 28 15.93 3.90 35.74
C GLN A 28 15.90 4.29 34.26
N ASP A 29 14.69 4.38 33.71
CA ASP A 29 14.49 4.97 32.40
C ASP A 29 14.52 6.51 32.51
N PHE A 30 15.18 7.13 31.55
CA PHE A 30 15.28 8.57 31.39
C PHE A 30 14.42 9.01 30.22
N GLU A 31 13.76 10.16 30.34
CA GLU A 31 12.85 10.70 29.33
C GLU A 31 13.09 12.20 29.15
N ARG A 32 12.98 12.69 27.91
CA ARG A 32 12.96 14.12 27.58
C ARG A 32 11.95 14.40 26.49
N ASN A 33 11.15 15.45 26.72
CA ASN A 33 10.07 15.87 25.84
C ASN A 33 10.15 17.37 25.54
N ARG A 34 9.73 17.75 24.33
CA ARG A 34 9.37 19.14 24.01
C ARG A 34 8.29 19.19 22.94
N THR A 35 7.53 20.28 22.94
CA THR A 35 6.54 20.57 21.92
C THR A 35 6.94 21.83 21.15
N ILE A 36 6.79 21.79 19.83
CA ILE A 36 6.98 22.95 18.95
C ILE A 36 5.62 23.28 18.34
N GLU A 37 5.16 24.52 18.55
CA GLU A 37 3.96 25.05 17.91
C GLU A 37 4.34 26.19 16.97
N LYS A 38 3.90 26.11 15.71
CA LYS A 38 4.09 27.15 14.70
C LYS A 38 2.83 27.31 13.86
N THR A 39 2.51 28.55 13.51
CA THR A 39 1.38 28.87 12.62
C THR A 39 1.86 29.80 11.52
N TYR A 40 1.45 29.54 10.28
CA TYR A 40 1.79 30.35 9.11
C TYR A 40 0.53 30.64 8.29
N PRO A 41 0.39 31.83 7.69
CA PRO A 41 -0.70 32.13 6.78
C PRO A 41 -0.60 31.27 5.51
N ILE A 42 -1.76 30.93 4.93
CA ILE A 42 -1.89 30.22 3.65
C ILE A 42 -2.48 31.19 2.63
N TYR A 43 -1.88 31.23 1.45
CA TYR A 43 -2.38 31.94 0.28
C TYR A 43 -2.94 30.93 -0.75
N GLU A 44 -3.60 31.44 -1.79
CA GLU A 44 -4.33 30.62 -2.78
C GLU A 44 -3.49 29.49 -3.41
N ASN A 45 -2.19 29.67 -3.56
CA ASN A 45 -1.26 28.71 -4.18
C ASN A 45 -0.20 28.17 -3.20
N THR A 46 -0.43 28.26 -1.90
CA THR A 46 0.53 27.73 -0.91
C THR A 46 0.45 26.21 -0.84
N GLU A 47 1.58 25.53 -1.00
CA GLU A 47 1.73 24.10 -0.74
C GLU A 47 2.35 23.84 0.64
N ILE A 48 1.77 22.91 1.39
CA ILE A 48 2.32 22.47 2.68
C ILE A 48 3.18 21.24 2.47
N GLN A 49 4.43 21.26 2.93
CA GLN A 49 5.34 20.13 2.83
C GLN A 49 5.80 19.69 4.23
N ILE A 50 5.66 18.40 4.52
CA ILE A 50 6.09 17.79 5.78
C ILE A 50 7.09 16.69 5.45
N SER A 51 8.28 16.76 6.04
CA SER A 51 9.29 15.71 5.95
C SER A 51 9.63 15.25 7.36
N ASN A 52 9.19 14.05 7.71
CA ASN A 52 9.33 13.49 9.05
C ASN A 52 9.95 12.09 9.04
N LYS A 53 10.56 11.73 10.17
CA LYS A 53 11.12 10.41 10.41
C LYS A 53 10.95 10.06 11.88
N TYR A 54 10.60 8.79 12.16
CA TYR A 54 10.40 8.26 13.51
C TYR A 54 9.22 8.90 14.25
N GLY A 55 8.04 8.88 13.65
CA GLY A 55 6.83 9.38 14.29
C GLY A 55 5.66 9.51 13.33
N ASN A 56 4.49 9.72 13.90
CA ASN A 56 3.26 9.78 13.15
C ASN A 56 3.05 11.18 12.57
N VAL A 57 2.32 11.27 11.46
CA VAL A 57 1.84 12.53 10.90
C VAL A 57 0.32 12.47 10.82
N GLN A 58 -0.35 13.33 11.57
CA GLN A 58 -1.80 13.46 11.56
C GLN A 58 -2.20 14.80 10.92
N VAL A 59 -3.05 14.73 9.90
CA VAL A 59 -3.60 15.89 9.20
C VAL A 59 -5.08 16.07 9.54
N VAL A 60 -5.39 17.23 10.10
CA VAL A 60 -6.74 17.62 10.52
C VAL A 60 -7.19 18.81 9.69
N ASN A 61 -8.36 18.70 9.06
CA ASN A 61 -8.94 19.83 8.35
C ASN A 61 -9.47 20.90 9.31
N TRP A 62 -9.37 22.16 8.91
CA TRP A 62 -9.99 23.28 9.62
C TRP A 62 -10.38 24.43 8.69
N GLU A 63 -11.28 25.28 9.15
CA GLU A 63 -11.78 26.44 8.40
C GLU A 63 -11.00 27.72 8.77
N LYS A 64 -9.69 27.73 8.51
CA LYS A 64 -8.82 28.89 8.73
C LYS A 64 -7.86 29.10 7.57
N ASP A 65 -7.53 30.34 7.26
CA ASP A 65 -6.55 30.77 6.25
C ASP A 65 -5.08 30.59 6.70
N SER A 66 -4.81 29.56 7.50
CA SER A 66 -3.49 29.28 8.04
C SER A 66 -3.24 27.79 8.16
N VAL A 67 -1.97 27.41 8.29
CA VAL A 67 -1.53 26.09 8.72
C VAL A 67 -1.00 26.20 10.16
N LYS A 68 -1.39 25.28 11.03
CA LYS A 68 -0.78 25.10 12.36
C LYS A 68 -0.07 23.75 12.43
N PHE A 69 1.15 23.77 12.91
CA PHE A 69 1.95 22.60 13.26
C PHE A 69 2.03 22.49 14.78
N GLU A 70 1.70 21.32 15.31
CA GLU A 70 1.96 20.89 16.69
C GLU A 70 2.88 19.66 16.62
N ILE A 71 4.12 19.81 17.06
CA ILE A 71 5.13 18.75 16.92
C ILE A 71 5.60 18.33 18.30
N ALA A 72 5.31 17.08 18.67
CA ALA A 72 5.72 16.48 19.93
C ALA A 72 6.96 15.62 19.73
N ILE A 73 8.07 16.00 20.37
CA ILE A 73 9.32 15.24 20.37
C ILE A 73 9.46 14.57 21.72
N HIS A 74 9.57 13.24 21.72
CA HIS A 74 9.77 12.41 22.89
C HIS A 74 10.98 11.48 22.66
N VAL A 75 11.91 11.49 23.60
CA VAL A 75 13.05 10.55 23.62
C VAL A 75 13.12 9.91 25.00
N SER A 76 13.11 8.59 25.07
CA SER A 76 13.34 7.85 26.31
C SER A 76 14.39 6.76 26.16
N GLY A 77 14.94 6.28 27.28
CA GLY A 77 15.83 5.13 27.31
C GLY A 77 16.64 5.01 28.59
N ASN A 78 17.47 3.97 28.69
CA ASN A 78 18.14 3.57 29.94
C ASN A 78 19.42 4.35 30.31
N LYS A 79 19.82 5.33 29.50
CA LYS A 79 21.03 6.15 29.72
C LYS A 79 20.77 7.63 29.45
N LEU A 80 20.82 8.44 30.50
CA LEU A 80 20.59 9.89 30.42
C LEU A 80 21.44 10.59 29.35
N SER A 81 22.74 10.26 29.27
CA SER A 81 23.64 10.89 28.29
C SER A 81 23.24 10.61 26.85
N LYS A 82 22.72 9.40 26.56
CA LYS A 82 22.20 9.05 25.24
C LYS A 82 20.88 9.73 24.94
N VAL A 83 19.97 9.77 25.92
CA VAL A 83 18.66 10.43 25.80
C VAL A 83 18.87 11.92 25.51
N SER A 84 19.67 12.62 26.32
CA SER A 84 19.96 14.04 26.11
C SER A 84 20.67 14.30 24.79
N GLY A 85 21.70 13.52 24.43
CA GLY A 85 22.40 13.69 23.16
C GLY A 85 21.50 13.48 21.94
N THR A 86 20.60 12.50 21.98
CA THR A 86 19.63 12.26 20.90
C THR A 86 18.62 13.41 20.83
N PHE A 87 18.06 13.81 21.98
CA PHE A 87 17.06 14.87 22.08
C PHE A 87 17.58 16.23 21.59
N ASP A 88 18.82 16.58 21.96
CA ASP A 88 19.43 17.87 21.58
C ASP A 88 19.81 17.92 20.10
N ASN A 89 20.00 16.75 19.46
CA ASN A 89 20.30 16.63 18.04
C ASN A 89 19.06 16.64 17.15
N ILE A 90 17.86 16.43 17.69
CA ILE A 90 16.62 16.56 16.93
C ILE A 90 16.34 18.06 16.76
N ASP A 91 16.00 18.49 15.55
CA ASP A 91 15.50 19.83 15.27
C ASP A 91 14.41 19.79 14.20
N VAL A 92 13.59 20.84 14.14
CA VAL A 92 12.60 21.02 13.08
C VAL A 92 12.80 22.37 12.43
N ASP A 93 13.25 22.34 11.18
CA ASP A 93 13.46 23.54 10.40
C ASP A 93 12.20 23.91 9.63
N PHE A 94 11.84 25.19 9.68
CA PHE A 94 10.73 25.74 8.93
C PHE A 94 11.25 26.67 7.82
N SER A 95 10.79 26.45 6.59
CA SER A 95 11.05 27.33 5.45
C SER A 95 9.72 27.76 4.85
N THR A 96 9.49 29.06 4.76
CA THR A 96 8.19 29.60 4.34
C THR A 96 8.33 30.77 3.39
N ASN A 97 7.43 30.83 2.42
CA ASN A 97 7.10 32.01 1.64
C ASN A 97 5.62 31.94 1.21
N GLN A 98 5.18 32.81 0.30
CA GLN A 98 3.79 32.81 -0.17
C GLN A 98 3.36 31.55 -0.95
N TYR A 99 4.30 30.77 -1.47
CA TYR A 99 4.05 29.59 -2.29
C TYR A 99 4.23 28.28 -1.54
N TYR A 100 4.97 28.26 -0.43
CA TYR A 100 5.16 27.04 0.35
C TYR A 100 5.34 27.29 1.85
N VAL A 101 4.96 26.30 2.64
CA VAL A 101 5.35 26.15 4.04
C VAL A 101 5.91 24.75 4.24
N VAL A 102 7.21 24.66 4.50
CA VAL A 102 7.95 23.40 4.67
C VAL A 102 8.29 23.24 6.15
N ALA A 103 7.96 22.08 6.71
CA ALA A 103 8.44 21.62 8.02
C ALA A 103 9.29 20.35 7.82
N ASN A 104 10.56 20.40 8.23
CA ASN A 104 11.50 19.31 8.02
C ASN A 104 12.19 18.91 9.33
N THR A 105 11.98 17.66 9.74
CA THR A 105 12.70 17.06 10.86
C THR A 105 14.14 16.77 10.46
N ASN A 106 15.09 17.42 11.12
CA ASN A 106 16.51 17.24 10.89
C ASN A 106 17.20 16.66 12.13
N PHE A 107 18.23 15.86 11.89
CA PHE A 107 19.14 15.37 12.93
C PHE A 107 20.48 16.08 12.73
N LYS A 108 20.86 16.93 13.69
CA LYS A 108 22.15 17.62 13.69
C LYS A 108 23.26 16.58 13.80
N SER A 109 23.94 16.31 12.68
CA SER A 109 25.27 15.68 12.64
C SER A 109 26.23 16.72 12.07
N GLU A 110 27.44 16.80 12.64
CA GLU A 110 28.50 17.63 12.10
C GLU A 110 28.71 17.28 10.61
N LYS A 111 28.81 18.32 9.78
CA LYS A 111 28.64 18.33 8.31
C LYS A 111 29.46 17.33 7.47
N ASN A 112 30.26 16.44 8.07
CA ASN A 112 31.17 15.51 7.39
C ASN A 112 30.95 14.02 7.69
N LYS A 113 29.87 13.59 8.39
CA LYS A 113 29.66 12.18 8.80
C LYS A 113 28.27 11.60 8.52
N ILE A 114 27.64 12.03 7.43
CA ILE A 114 26.24 11.68 7.09
C ILE A 114 26.01 10.16 6.99
N TRP A 115 26.96 9.37 6.48
CA TRP A 115 26.75 7.92 6.29
C TRP A 115 27.09 7.06 7.53
N SER A 116 28.08 7.45 8.34
CA SER A 116 28.43 6.72 9.56
C SER A 116 27.44 6.98 10.69
N ASP A 117 26.99 8.23 10.85
CA ASP A 117 26.15 8.62 11.99
C ASP A 117 24.69 8.25 11.78
N ILE A 118 24.20 8.16 10.53
CA ILE A 118 22.87 7.58 10.24
C ILE A 118 22.86 6.09 10.59
N SER A 119 23.94 5.36 10.30
CA SER A 119 24.12 3.96 10.70
C SER A 119 24.20 3.81 12.22
N ASP A 120 24.88 4.74 12.91
CA ASP A 120 25.02 4.70 14.38
C ASP A 120 23.80 5.21 15.14
N LEU A 121 23.04 6.14 14.57
CA LEU A 121 21.76 6.60 15.09
C LEU A 121 20.66 5.56 14.83
N THR A 122 20.61 4.96 13.63
CA THR A 122 19.74 3.80 13.41
C THR A 122 20.15 2.62 14.26
N SER A 123 21.44 2.35 14.47
CA SER A 123 21.86 1.28 15.37
C SER A 123 21.60 1.61 16.84
N SER A 124 21.64 2.88 17.26
CA SER A 124 21.29 3.28 18.63
C SER A 124 19.78 3.28 18.89
N ILE A 125 18.97 3.70 17.91
CA ILE A 125 17.50 3.61 17.94
C ILE A 125 17.04 2.14 17.83
N LEU A 126 17.70 1.31 16.99
CA LEU A 126 17.29 -0.08 16.74
C LEU A 126 17.95 -1.13 17.65
N LYS A 127 19.12 -0.85 18.25
CA LYS A 127 19.88 -1.81 19.09
C LYS A 127 20.11 -1.35 20.53
N GLY A 128 19.57 -0.18 20.93
CA GLY A 128 20.09 0.55 22.08
C GLY A 128 19.06 1.08 23.07
N GLY A 129 17.92 0.42 23.29
CA GLY A 129 17.00 0.73 24.41
C GLY A 129 16.51 2.18 24.47
N ASN A 130 16.63 2.93 23.37
CA ASN A 130 16.19 4.31 23.25
C ASN A 130 14.98 4.36 22.32
N ASP A 131 13.84 4.83 22.82
CA ASP A 131 12.64 5.13 22.03
C ASP A 131 12.69 6.60 21.60
N THR A 132 12.47 6.89 20.32
CA THR A 132 12.46 8.26 19.79
C THR A 132 11.24 8.43 18.92
N ARG A 133 10.41 9.41 19.25
CA ARG A 133 9.15 9.71 18.58
C ARG A 133 9.03 11.20 18.29
N ILE A 134 8.70 11.54 17.05
CA ILE A 134 8.55 12.90 16.54
C ILE A 134 7.19 12.96 15.84
N ASP A 135 6.13 13.18 16.62
CA ASP A 135 4.77 13.19 16.11
C ASP A 135 4.36 14.58 15.65
N TYR A 136 3.75 14.65 14.46
CA TYR A 136 3.18 15.85 13.89
C TYR A 136 1.66 15.79 13.96
N THR A 137 1.04 16.84 14.48
CA THR A 137 -0.37 17.16 14.21
C THR A 137 -0.42 18.45 13.42
N VAL A 138 -1.00 18.40 12.23
CA VAL A 138 -1.04 19.54 11.30
C VAL A 138 -2.48 19.88 10.98
N TYR A 139 -2.86 21.12 11.26
CA TYR A 139 -4.18 21.66 10.94
C TYR A 139 -4.06 22.55 9.71
N LEU A 140 -4.83 22.25 8.65
CA LEU A 140 -4.85 23.04 7.41
C LEU A 140 -6.19 22.90 6.68
N PRO A 141 -6.62 23.86 5.84
CA PRO A 141 -7.79 23.68 4.99
C PRO A 141 -7.65 22.48 4.05
N GLU A 142 -8.76 21.82 3.75
CA GLU A 142 -8.81 20.68 2.83
C GLU A 142 -8.46 21.02 1.37
N LYS A 143 -8.63 22.31 1.02
CA LYS A 143 -8.33 22.89 -0.29
C LYS A 143 -6.86 23.29 -0.49
N THR A 144 -6.00 23.07 0.49
CA THR A 144 -4.57 23.40 0.39
C THR A 144 -3.78 22.20 -0.15
N ALA A 145 -2.87 22.43 -1.10
CA ALA A 145 -2.01 21.38 -1.62
C ALA A 145 -1.08 20.84 -0.51
N LEU A 146 -0.87 19.52 -0.48
CA LEU A 146 -0.16 18.85 0.61
C LEU A 146 0.83 17.84 0.07
N LYS A 147 2.05 17.88 0.60
CA LYS A 147 3.08 16.88 0.38
C LYS A 147 3.60 16.33 1.70
N ILE A 148 3.57 15.01 1.87
CA ILE A 148 4.10 14.35 3.07
C ILE A 148 5.13 13.30 2.66
N THR A 149 6.33 13.42 3.21
CA THR A 149 7.33 12.36 3.22
C THR A 149 7.48 11.87 4.65
N ASN A 150 7.09 10.63 4.93
CA ASN A 150 7.23 10.05 6.28
C ASN A 150 7.93 8.68 6.23
N LYS A 151 8.82 8.45 7.19
CA LYS A 151 9.51 7.16 7.34
C LYS A 151 9.54 6.70 8.78
N PHE A 152 9.22 5.42 9.01
CA PHE A 152 9.13 4.85 10.37
C PHE A 152 8.04 5.53 11.21
N GLY A 153 6.81 5.48 10.72
CA GLY A 153 5.66 6.05 11.42
C GLY A 153 4.42 6.12 10.53
N ASN A 154 3.27 6.26 11.16
CA ASN A 154 1.99 6.18 10.48
C ASN A 154 1.54 7.55 9.99
N VAL A 155 0.74 7.57 8.93
CA VAL A 155 0.13 8.81 8.42
C VAL A 155 -1.38 8.69 8.46
N PHE A 156 -2.02 9.70 9.03
CA PHE A 156 -3.47 9.80 9.16
C PHE A 156 -3.96 11.06 8.45
N LEU A 157 -4.81 10.90 7.43
CA LEU A 157 -5.40 12.03 6.71
C LEU A 157 -6.93 12.03 6.78
N THR A 158 -7.47 13.22 6.95
CA THR A 158 -8.89 13.52 6.73
C THR A 158 -9.14 13.82 5.24
N ASP A 159 -10.34 14.28 4.89
CA ASP A 159 -10.74 14.51 3.49
C ASP A 159 -9.87 15.55 2.80
N ARG A 160 -9.48 15.34 1.54
CA ARG A 160 -8.65 16.30 0.79
C ARG A 160 -9.29 16.63 -0.55
N ILE A 161 -9.47 17.92 -0.82
CA ILE A 161 -9.97 18.43 -2.10
C ILE A 161 -8.82 18.80 -3.05
N ALA A 162 -7.72 19.31 -2.50
CA ALA A 162 -6.55 19.66 -3.29
C ALA A 162 -5.62 18.46 -3.57
N LYS A 163 -4.71 18.67 -4.53
CA LYS A 163 -3.65 17.71 -4.86
C LYS A 163 -2.89 17.30 -3.60
N THR A 164 -2.70 16.00 -3.44
CA THR A 164 -1.97 15.42 -2.30
C THR A 164 -0.91 14.44 -2.78
N ASP A 165 0.34 14.67 -2.37
CA ASP A 165 1.49 13.83 -2.69
C ASP A 165 2.00 13.14 -1.40
N LEU A 166 1.97 11.81 -1.35
CA LEU A 166 2.35 11.02 -0.18
C LEU A 166 3.50 10.06 -0.53
N ILE A 167 4.58 10.14 0.24
CA ILE A 167 5.72 9.21 0.18
C ILE A 167 5.89 8.62 1.57
N ILE A 168 5.48 7.37 1.76
CA ILE A 168 5.43 6.72 3.07
C ILE A 168 6.19 5.40 3.01
N SER A 169 7.09 5.20 3.96
CA SER A 169 7.92 4.00 4.06
C SER A 169 8.01 3.46 5.49
N ASN A 170 7.77 2.17 5.66
CA ASN A 170 7.82 1.50 6.97
C ASN A 170 6.82 2.12 7.97
N GLY A 171 5.55 2.13 7.59
CA GLY A 171 4.45 2.69 8.40
C GLY A 171 3.12 2.52 7.70
N ASP A 172 2.04 2.65 8.46
CA ASP A 172 0.68 2.49 7.94
C ASP A 172 0.09 3.82 7.48
N LEU A 173 -0.81 3.77 6.50
CA LEU A 173 -1.58 4.91 6.02
C LEU A 173 -3.07 4.67 6.29
N LYS A 174 -3.73 5.62 6.93
CA LYS A 174 -5.19 5.66 7.03
C LYS A 174 -5.70 7.00 6.53
N ALA A 175 -6.51 6.98 5.47
CA ALA A 175 -7.06 8.19 4.88
C ALA A 175 -8.54 8.03 4.54
N ASN A 176 -9.26 9.15 4.51
CA ASN A 176 -10.67 9.16 4.11
C ASN A 176 -10.79 9.36 2.59
N ASN A 177 -11.25 10.54 2.15
CA ASN A 177 -11.62 10.80 0.76
C ASN A 177 -10.60 11.73 0.08
N PHE A 178 -10.23 11.40 -1.16
CA PHE A 178 -9.44 12.27 -2.04
C PHE A 178 -10.26 12.67 -3.26
N SER A 179 -10.79 13.89 -3.26
CA SER A 179 -11.42 14.48 -4.45
C SER A 179 -10.39 15.09 -5.39
N GLY A 180 -9.26 15.56 -4.84
CA GLY A 180 -8.11 15.99 -5.62
C GLY A 180 -7.27 14.82 -6.13
N PHE A 181 -6.33 15.11 -7.03
CA PHE A 181 -5.40 14.09 -7.51
C PHE A 181 -4.49 13.59 -6.38
N LEU A 182 -4.42 12.28 -6.19
CA LEU A 182 -3.53 11.62 -5.24
C LEU A 182 -2.33 11.00 -5.97
N GLN A 183 -1.12 11.41 -5.59
CA GLN A 183 0.09 10.67 -5.91
C GLN A 183 0.58 9.95 -4.65
N LEU A 184 0.64 8.61 -4.69
CA LEU A 184 1.03 7.80 -3.53
C LEU A 184 2.21 6.89 -3.89
N GLU A 185 3.32 7.05 -3.19
CA GLU A 185 4.43 6.10 -3.14
C GLU A 185 4.43 5.43 -1.76
N PHE A 186 4.09 4.14 -1.73
CA PHE A 186 3.88 3.39 -0.49
C PHE A 186 4.77 2.16 -0.43
N SER A 187 5.47 1.96 0.68
CA SER A 187 6.35 0.79 0.84
C SER A 187 6.40 0.27 2.27
N ASN A 188 6.39 -1.05 2.42
CA ASN A 188 6.51 -1.76 3.70
C ASN A 188 5.48 -1.31 4.75
N GLY A 189 4.19 -1.53 4.50
CA GLY A 189 3.13 -1.17 5.45
C GLY A 189 1.75 -1.55 4.94
N ASN A 190 0.73 -1.14 5.70
CA ASN A 190 -0.68 -1.32 5.35
C ASN A 190 -1.34 0.05 5.11
N ALA A 191 -2.08 0.17 4.02
CA ALA A 191 -2.82 1.37 3.67
C ALA A 191 -4.31 1.09 3.56
N SER A 192 -5.13 1.96 4.14
CA SER A 192 -6.59 1.96 3.99
C SER A 192 -7.07 3.36 3.60
N ILE A 193 -7.74 3.44 2.45
CA ILE A 193 -8.28 4.68 1.90
C ILE A 193 -9.76 4.49 1.59
N LYS A 194 -10.62 5.45 1.90
CA LYS A 194 -12.06 5.30 1.64
C LYS A 194 -12.36 5.50 0.16
N THR A 195 -12.11 6.69 -0.39
CA THR A 195 -12.41 6.99 -1.80
C THR A 195 -11.31 7.81 -2.46
N ILE A 196 -11.12 7.61 -3.75
CA ILE A 196 -10.16 8.35 -4.58
C ILE A 196 -10.80 8.68 -5.93
N ASN A 197 -10.86 9.95 -6.30
CA ASN A 197 -11.33 10.31 -7.64
C ASN A 197 -10.30 9.98 -8.73
N ALA A 198 -9.06 10.44 -8.58
CA ALA A 198 -8.00 10.16 -9.55
C ALA A 198 -6.66 9.97 -8.84
N SER A 199 -5.91 8.94 -9.22
CA SER A 199 -4.59 8.69 -8.64
C SER A 199 -3.56 8.03 -9.53
N ARG A 200 -2.30 8.25 -9.14
CA ARG A 200 -1.16 7.42 -9.51
C ARG A 200 -0.58 6.81 -8.25
N ILE A 201 -0.56 5.49 -8.16
CA ILE A 201 -0.13 4.76 -6.98
C ILE A 201 1.03 3.83 -7.34
N LEU A 202 2.13 3.94 -6.60
CA LEU A 202 3.29 3.05 -6.64
C LEU A 202 3.37 2.28 -5.32
N ILE A 203 3.31 0.95 -5.38
CA ILE A 203 3.29 0.08 -4.19
C ILE A 203 4.43 -0.93 -4.25
N ASN A 204 5.21 -1.03 -3.18
CA ASN A 204 6.27 -2.02 -3.04
C ASN A 204 6.22 -2.72 -1.68
N TYR A 205 6.09 -4.04 -1.68
CA TYR A 205 6.08 -4.86 -0.45
C TYR A 205 5.06 -4.36 0.59
N ALA A 206 3.85 -4.04 0.14
CA ALA A 206 2.82 -3.45 1.00
C ALA A 206 1.41 -3.95 0.65
N ASP A 207 0.47 -3.72 1.55
CA ASP A 207 -0.93 -4.06 1.37
C ASP A 207 -1.76 -2.76 1.30
N LEU A 208 -2.54 -2.57 0.23
CA LEU A 208 -3.43 -1.42 0.04
C LEU A 208 -4.88 -1.88 -0.13
N ARG A 209 -5.77 -1.35 0.71
CA ARG A 209 -7.22 -1.49 0.59
C ARG A 209 -7.87 -0.15 0.29
N VAL A 210 -8.70 -0.08 -0.75
CA VAL A 210 -9.49 1.11 -1.10
C VAL A 210 -10.95 0.74 -1.35
N ASN A 211 -11.93 1.49 -0.85
CA ASN A 211 -13.32 1.12 -1.12
C ASN A 211 -13.72 1.49 -2.56
N SER A 212 -13.46 2.72 -3.01
CA SER A 212 -13.86 3.16 -4.36
C SER A 212 -12.82 4.05 -5.03
N ILE A 213 -12.56 3.81 -6.32
CA ILE A 213 -11.66 4.61 -7.15
C ILE A 213 -12.26 4.88 -8.54
N ASP A 214 -12.31 6.13 -9.00
CA ASP A 214 -12.75 6.38 -10.38
C ASP A 214 -11.63 6.12 -11.40
N ASN A 215 -10.45 6.70 -11.20
CA ASN A 215 -9.34 6.57 -12.17
C ASN A 215 -8.04 6.21 -11.46
N LEU A 216 -7.50 5.03 -11.76
CA LEU A 216 -6.28 4.52 -11.17
C LEU A 216 -5.21 4.25 -12.22
N THR A 217 -4.00 4.78 -12.01
CA THR A 217 -2.78 4.21 -12.57
C THR A 217 -2.01 3.53 -11.45
N LEU A 218 -1.90 2.20 -11.51
CA LEU A 218 -1.25 1.38 -10.49
C LEU A 218 0.02 0.74 -11.03
N GLU A 219 1.13 1.02 -10.37
CA GLU A 219 2.39 0.28 -10.51
C GLU A 219 2.68 -0.45 -9.20
N SER A 220 2.74 -1.78 -9.25
CA SER A 220 2.82 -2.60 -8.05
C SER A 220 3.87 -3.70 -8.19
N LYS A 221 4.54 -3.99 -7.07
CA LYS A 221 5.51 -5.07 -6.98
C LYS A 221 5.47 -5.75 -5.61
N SER A 222 5.33 -7.08 -5.60
CA SER A 222 5.36 -7.90 -4.39
C SER A 222 4.36 -7.45 -3.32
N SER A 223 3.18 -7.04 -3.73
CA SER A 223 2.19 -6.33 -2.91
C SER A 223 0.80 -6.94 -3.07
N THR A 224 -0.10 -6.60 -2.14
CA THR A 224 -1.53 -6.90 -2.25
C THR A 224 -2.29 -5.61 -2.50
N PHE A 225 -3.18 -5.62 -3.49
CA PHE A 225 -4.12 -4.52 -3.73
C PHE A 225 -5.55 -5.05 -3.70
N ASN A 226 -6.39 -4.46 -2.87
CA ASN A 226 -7.82 -4.77 -2.78
C ASN A 226 -8.62 -3.50 -3.02
N CYS A 227 -9.56 -3.54 -3.97
CA CYS A 227 -10.50 -2.46 -4.16
C CYS A 227 -11.90 -2.94 -4.53
N GLU A 228 -12.91 -2.43 -3.82
CA GLU A 228 -14.30 -2.91 -3.96
C GLU A 228 -14.97 -2.36 -5.24
N GLN A 229 -14.69 -1.11 -5.61
CA GLN A 229 -15.26 -0.49 -6.81
C GLN A 229 -14.20 0.32 -7.57
N ILE A 230 -14.02 0.02 -8.84
CA ILE A 230 -13.09 0.74 -9.72
C ILE A 230 -13.76 1.07 -11.04
N LYS A 231 -13.77 2.34 -11.44
CA LYS A 231 -14.26 2.69 -12.78
C LYS A 231 -13.19 2.37 -13.84
N THR A 232 -11.98 2.90 -13.73
CA THR A 232 -10.90 2.58 -14.67
C THR A 232 -9.57 2.32 -13.98
N ILE A 233 -8.85 1.30 -14.45
CA ILE A 233 -7.48 1.00 -14.01
C ILE A 233 -6.53 0.79 -15.20
N LYS A 234 -5.38 1.47 -15.12
CA LYS A 234 -4.17 1.18 -15.89
C LYS A 234 -3.18 0.48 -14.98
N LEU A 235 -2.81 -0.75 -15.33
CA LEU A 235 -2.12 -1.67 -14.44
C LEU A 235 -0.71 -2.02 -14.95
N ASN A 236 0.28 -1.94 -14.07
CA ASN A 236 1.55 -2.62 -14.22
C ASN A 236 1.85 -3.37 -12.92
N SER A 237 1.81 -4.70 -12.96
CA SER A 237 1.88 -5.53 -11.77
C SER A 237 2.91 -6.65 -11.88
N LYS A 238 3.67 -6.87 -10.80
CA LYS A 238 4.72 -7.89 -10.74
C LYS A 238 4.80 -8.58 -9.39
N ARG A 239 4.47 -9.88 -9.38
CA ARG A 239 4.45 -10.73 -8.17
C ARG A 239 3.43 -10.26 -7.15
N ASP A 240 2.26 -9.84 -7.61
CA ASP A 240 1.21 -9.28 -6.75
C ASP A 240 0.00 -10.18 -6.60
N LYS A 241 -0.85 -9.83 -5.63
CA LYS A 241 -2.21 -10.32 -5.50
C LYS A 241 -3.17 -9.14 -5.65
N LEU A 242 -4.01 -9.17 -6.68
CA LEU A 242 -4.96 -8.11 -6.98
C LEU A 242 -6.37 -8.65 -6.81
N TYR A 243 -7.15 -8.04 -5.92
CA TYR A 243 -8.56 -8.35 -5.67
C TYR A 243 -9.39 -7.12 -6.06
N LEU A 244 -10.03 -7.18 -7.21
CA LEU A 244 -10.81 -6.09 -7.79
C LEU A 244 -12.29 -6.51 -7.72
N GLY A 245 -13.14 -5.71 -7.09
CA GLY A 245 -14.57 -5.98 -6.98
C GLY A 245 -15.30 -5.68 -8.29
N GLU A 246 -16.15 -4.66 -8.28
CA GLU A 246 -16.80 -4.15 -9.48
C GLU A 246 -15.84 -3.26 -10.27
N LEU A 247 -15.62 -3.61 -11.53
CA LEU A 247 -14.64 -3.00 -12.41
C LEU A 247 -15.28 -2.64 -13.75
N ASN A 248 -15.29 -1.37 -14.12
CA ASN A 248 -15.78 -0.99 -15.45
C ASN A 248 -14.75 -1.31 -16.54
N ALA A 249 -13.52 -0.82 -16.40
CA ALA A 249 -12.49 -1.02 -17.41
C ALA A 249 -11.08 -1.26 -16.84
N ILE A 250 -10.35 -2.19 -17.44
CA ILE A 250 -8.96 -2.50 -17.11
C ILE A 250 -8.08 -2.60 -18.35
N SER A 251 -6.90 -1.98 -18.27
CA SER A 251 -5.85 -2.13 -19.28
C SER A 251 -4.49 -2.27 -18.63
N GLY A 252 -3.58 -3.06 -19.22
CA GLY A 252 -2.17 -3.07 -18.81
C GLY A 252 -1.52 -4.44 -18.81
N GLU A 253 -0.51 -4.59 -17.95
CA GLU A 253 0.35 -5.77 -17.92
C GLU A 253 0.48 -6.37 -16.51
N THR A 254 0.59 -7.69 -16.47
CA THR A 254 0.78 -8.46 -15.23
C THR A 254 1.82 -9.55 -15.43
N SER A 255 2.67 -9.76 -14.43
CA SER A 255 3.65 -10.86 -14.44
C SER A 255 3.75 -11.51 -13.08
N LEU A 256 3.78 -12.85 -13.03
CA LEU A 256 3.90 -13.60 -11.77
C LEU A 256 2.80 -13.27 -10.74
N SER A 257 1.63 -12.82 -11.19
CA SER A 257 0.62 -12.21 -10.33
C SER A 257 -0.70 -12.95 -10.38
N TYR A 258 -1.44 -12.91 -9.28
CA TYR A 258 -2.80 -13.41 -9.16
C TYR A 258 -3.76 -12.24 -9.29
N VAL A 259 -4.70 -12.31 -10.23
CA VAL A 259 -5.71 -11.27 -10.46
C VAL A 259 -7.10 -11.88 -10.35
N SER A 260 -7.90 -11.39 -9.41
CA SER A 260 -9.31 -11.73 -9.24
C SER A 260 -10.15 -10.49 -9.49
N ILE A 261 -11.13 -10.61 -10.39
CA ILE A 261 -12.11 -9.57 -10.71
C ILE A 261 -13.48 -10.16 -10.37
N GLU A 262 -14.22 -9.55 -9.42
CA GLU A 262 -15.55 -10.02 -9.07
C GLU A 262 -16.55 -9.76 -10.21
N LYS A 263 -16.59 -8.52 -10.74
CA LYS A 263 -17.47 -8.19 -11.87
C LYS A 263 -16.82 -7.23 -12.86
N LEU A 264 -16.80 -7.60 -14.14
CA LEU A 264 -16.36 -6.76 -15.25
C LEU A 264 -17.56 -6.23 -16.04
N HIS A 265 -17.67 -4.91 -16.22
CA HIS A 265 -18.81 -4.30 -16.92
C HIS A 265 -18.58 -4.03 -18.40
N ASP A 266 -17.46 -3.40 -18.77
CA ASP A 266 -17.29 -2.83 -20.12
C ASP A 266 -16.16 -3.53 -20.86
N HIS A 267 -14.91 -3.28 -20.46
CA HIS A 267 -13.78 -3.79 -21.24
C HIS A 267 -12.52 -4.18 -20.48
N LEU A 268 -11.80 -5.14 -21.05
CA LEU A 268 -10.54 -5.65 -20.54
C LEU A 268 -9.50 -5.78 -21.65
N PHE A 269 -8.32 -5.21 -21.42
CA PHE A 269 -7.13 -5.38 -22.25
C PHE A 269 -5.93 -5.76 -21.39
N LEU A 270 -5.55 -7.03 -21.35
CA LEU A 270 -4.46 -7.47 -20.48
C LEU A 270 -3.40 -8.29 -21.21
N GLU A 271 -2.14 -7.90 -20.98
CA GLU A 271 -0.98 -8.73 -21.26
C GLU A 271 -0.56 -9.42 -19.96
N THR A 272 -0.56 -10.76 -19.92
CA THR A 272 -0.31 -11.52 -18.70
C THR A 272 0.69 -12.66 -18.92
N ALA A 273 1.54 -12.91 -17.92
CA ALA A 273 2.44 -14.06 -17.95
C ALA A 273 2.71 -14.63 -16.55
N PHE A 274 2.69 -15.96 -16.44
CA PHE A 274 3.06 -16.71 -15.24
C PHE A 274 2.17 -16.45 -14.04
N GLY A 275 0.84 -16.43 -14.21
CA GLY A 275 -0.08 -16.15 -13.11
C GLY A 275 -1.46 -16.75 -13.29
N ASP A 276 -2.42 -16.16 -12.59
CA ASP A 276 -3.84 -16.52 -12.67
C ASP A 276 -4.66 -15.26 -12.96
N LEU A 277 -5.61 -15.36 -13.88
CA LEU A 277 -6.64 -14.35 -14.13
C LEU A 277 -8.01 -14.99 -13.95
N ILE A 278 -8.71 -14.58 -12.90
CA ILE A 278 -10.05 -15.05 -12.57
C ILE A 278 -11.01 -13.88 -12.69
N ILE A 279 -12.02 -14.03 -13.55
CA ILE A 279 -13.13 -13.10 -13.70
C ILE A 279 -14.39 -13.87 -13.28
N GLU A 280 -14.93 -13.53 -12.12
CA GLU A 280 -16.06 -14.26 -11.52
C GLU A 280 -17.37 -13.96 -12.24
N GLU A 281 -17.53 -12.76 -12.80
CA GLU A 281 -18.69 -12.38 -13.60
C GLU A 281 -18.31 -11.34 -14.68
N VAL A 282 -18.65 -11.64 -15.93
CA VAL A 282 -18.63 -10.68 -17.04
C VAL A 282 -20.07 -10.28 -17.32
N SER A 283 -20.36 -8.98 -17.16
CA SER A 283 -21.68 -8.41 -17.39
C SER A 283 -22.11 -8.56 -18.84
N ASN A 284 -23.42 -8.74 -19.09
CA ASN A 284 -23.99 -8.71 -20.44
C ASN A 284 -23.78 -7.37 -21.21
N GLU A 285 -23.38 -6.31 -20.50
CA GLU A 285 -23.10 -4.99 -21.08
C GLU A 285 -21.70 -4.88 -21.69
N PHE A 286 -20.84 -5.90 -21.52
CA PHE A 286 -19.45 -5.83 -21.96
C PHE A 286 -19.31 -5.67 -23.48
N GLU A 287 -18.33 -4.85 -23.88
CA GLU A 287 -18.06 -4.61 -25.29
C GLU A 287 -16.89 -5.45 -25.80
N PHE A 288 -15.78 -5.51 -25.05
CA PHE A 288 -14.61 -6.25 -25.51
C PHE A 288 -13.73 -6.80 -24.38
N MET A 289 -13.20 -7.99 -24.60
CA MET A 289 -12.21 -8.63 -23.76
C MET A 289 -11.05 -9.11 -24.63
N ASN A 290 -9.86 -8.56 -24.43
CA ASN A 290 -8.64 -8.96 -25.11
C ASN A 290 -7.59 -9.38 -24.08
N ILE A 291 -7.19 -10.65 -24.13
CA ILE A 291 -6.18 -11.20 -23.24
C ILE A 291 -5.05 -11.80 -24.09
N ASN A 292 -3.84 -11.28 -23.91
CA ASN A 292 -2.63 -11.86 -24.47
C ASN A 292 -1.82 -12.52 -23.35
N SER A 293 -1.76 -13.84 -23.36
CA SER A 293 -1.22 -14.67 -22.29
C SER A 293 0.00 -15.47 -22.75
N GLY A 294 1.10 -15.35 -22.00
CA GLY A 294 2.24 -16.24 -22.14
C GLY A 294 1.94 -17.61 -21.51
N ASN A 295 1.94 -17.66 -20.19
CA ASN A 295 1.69 -18.87 -19.41
C ASN A 295 0.85 -18.55 -18.19
N THR A 296 -0.45 -18.37 -18.36
CA THR A 296 -1.37 -17.94 -17.31
C THR A 296 -2.62 -18.81 -17.35
N ASP A 297 -3.14 -19.20 -16.18
CA ASP A 297 -4.44 -19.86 -16.09
C ASP A 297 -5.55 -18.80 -16.09
N ILE A 298 -6.43 -18.88 -17.08
CA ILE A 298 -7.52 -17.92 -17.30
C ILE A 298 -8.84 -18.62 -17.01
N SER A 299 -9.61 -18.06 -16.08
CA SER A 299 -10.99 -18.48 -15.81
C SER A 299 -11.92 -17.29 -15.91
N SER A 300 -12.93 -17.36 -16.76
CA SER A 300 -13.92 -16.30 -16.92
C SER A 300 -15.33 -16.87 -16.94
N THR A 301 -16.23 -16.29 -16.15
CA THR A 301 -17.65 -16.67 -16.13
C THR A 301 -18.49 -15.53 -16.68
N PHE A 302 -19.28 -15.81 -17.71
CA PHE A 302 -20.19 -14.86 -18.33
C PHE A 302 -21.60 -15.03 -17.76
N GLU A 303 -22.32 -13.92 -17.60
CA GLU A 303 -23.74 -13.92 -17.22
C GLU A 303 -24.59 -14.75 -18.21
N LYS A 304 -25.69 -15.36 -17.72
CA LYS A 304 -26.69 -15.98 -18.61
C LYS A 304 -27.10 -15.05 -19.74
N ASN A 305 -27.24 -15.64 -20.92
CA ASN A 305 -27.60 -14.94 -22.16
C ASN A 305 -26.56 -13.90 -22.62
N SER A 306 -25.30 -14.01 -22.19
CA SER A 306 -24.20 -13.29 -22.82
C SER A 306 -23.97 -13.78 -24.25
N PHE A 307 -24.13 -12.88 -25.21
CA PHE A 307 -23.90 -13.13 -26.62
C PHE A 307 -22.64 -12.39 -27.08
N PHE A 308 -21.62 -13.13 -27.48
CA PHE A 308 -20.33 -12.60 -27.92
C PHE A 308 -19.70 -13.48 -29.00
N LYS A 309 -18.83 -12.86 -29.80
CA LYS A 309 -17.95 -13.59 -30.72
C LYS A 309 -16.67 -13.94 -29.97
N LEU A 310 -16.28 -15.20 -30.07
CA LEU A 310 -15.08 -15.73 -29.44
C LEU A 310 -14.03 -16.00 -30.51
N ASP A 311 -12.83 -15.50 -30.27
CA ASP A 311 -11.64 -15.68 -31.11
C ASP A 311 -10.48 -16.16 -30.22
N LEU A 312 -10.11 -17.44 -30.35
CA LEU A 312 -9.07 -18.07 -29.54
C LEU A 312 -7.88 -18.45 -30.42
N ILE A 313 -6.69 -17.94 -30.07
CA ILE A 313 -5.41 -18.35 -30.66
C ILE A 313 -4.62 -19.06 -29.56
N TYR A 314 -4.28 -20.33 -29.75
CA TYR A 314 -3.61 -21.11 -28.70
C TYR A 314 -2.63 -22.14 -29.25
N THR A 315 -1.67 -22.59 -28.42
CA THR A 315 -0.80 -23.71 -28.79
C THR A 315 -1.28 -25.03 -28.19
N LYS A 316 -0.76 -26.16 -28.68
CA LYS A 316 -1.04 -27.52 -28.16
C LYS A 316 -0.78 -27.69 -26.66
N LYS A 317 -0.03 -26.79 -26.02
CA LYS A 317 0.25 -26.81 -24.57
C LYS A 317 -0.86 -26.18 -23.72
N THR A 318 -1.91 -25.67 -24.35
CA THR A 318 -3.04 -25.00 -23.68
C THR A 318 -4.17 -25.98 -23.45
N GLN A 319 -4.67 -26.05 -22.21
CA GLN A 319 -5.87 -26.82 -21.88
C GLN A 319 -7.09 -25.92 -22.02
N ILE A 320 -8.09 -26.35 -22.80
CA ILE A 320 -9.28 -25.54 -23.08
C ILE A 320 -10.52 -26.24 -22.54
N SER A 321 -11.31 -25.51 -21.76
CA SER A 321 -12.62 -25.91 -21.28
C SER A 321 -13.64 -24.84 -21.66
N LEU A 322 -14.55 -25.21 -22.57
CA LEU A 322 -15.59 -24.33 -23.11
C LEU A 322 -16.97 -24.95 -22.84
N PRO A 323 -17.99 -24.18 -22.44
CA PRO A 323 -19.35 -24.68 -22.28
C PRO A 323 -19.95 -25.17 -23.60
N THR A 324 -20.87 -26.14 -23.50
CA THR A 324 -21.53 -26.80 -24.63
C THR A 324 -22.40 -25.88 -25.48
N ILE A 325 -22.64 -24.64 -25.04
CA ILE A 325 -23.50 -23.66 -25.71
C ILE A 325 -22.83 -22.98 -26.91
N TYR A 326 -21.51 -23.13 -27.10
CA TYR A 326 -20.84 -22.56 -28.26
C TYR A 326 -21.24 -23.33 -29.52
N LYS A 327 -21.95 -22.62 -30.41
CA LYS A 327 -22.35 -23.13 -31.73
C LYS A 327 -21.35 -22.66 -32.77
N ASN A 328 -21.26 -23.40 -33.89
CA ASN A 328 -20.43 -23.07 -35.05
C ASN A 328 -18.93 -22.95 -34.74
N LEU A 329 -18.39 -23.92 -33.99
CA LEU A 329 -16.95 -24.09 -33.85
C LEU A 329 -16.33 -24.26 -35.24
N LYS A 330 -15.54 -23.29 -35.66
CA LYS A 330 -14.67 -23.40 -36.83
C LYS A 330 -13.23 -23.41 -36.34
N ASP A 331 -12.59 -24.56 -36.49
CA ASP A 331 -11.14 -24.70 -36.36
C ASP A 331 -10.53 -24.24 -37.69
N ASP A 332 -10.20 -22.96 -37.78
CA ASP A 332 -9.55 -22.40 -38.96
C ASP A 332 -8.04 -22.42 -38.72
N TYR A 333 -7.40 -23.49 -39.19
CA TYR A 333 -5.96 -23.55 -39.46
C TYR A 333 -5.01 -23.85 -38.29
N VAL A 334 -4.10 -24.79 -38.55
CA VAL A 334 -2.89 -25.05 -37.74
C VAL A 334 -1.72 -24.44 -38.50
N ASN A 335 -1.07 -23.40 -37.96
CA ASN A 335 0.19 -22.94 -38.52
C ASN A 335 1.30 -23.91 -38.11
N ALA A 336 1.68 -24.80 -39.02
CA ALA A 336 2.66 -25.86 -38.77
C ALA A 336 4.03 -25.34 -38.29
N ASP A 337 4.40 -24.11 -38.65
CA ASP A 337 5.68 -23.50 -38.26
C ASP A 337 5.65 -22.90 -36.83
N LYS A 338 4.46 -22.59 -36.29
CA LYS A 338 4.28 -21.96 -34.96
C LYS A 338 3.57 -22.83 -33.93
N GLU A 339 3.08 -24.01 -34.32
CA GLU A 339 2.22 -24.88 -33.50
C GLU A 339 0.99 -24.17 -32.90
N GLU A 340 0.50 -23.14 -33.59
CA GLU A 340 -0.67 -22.34 -33.23
C GLU A 340 -1.94 -22.94 -33.87
N SER A 341 -3.00 -23.03 -33.09
CA SER A 341 -4.36 -23.38 -33.48
C SER A 341 -5.26 -22.17 -33.30
N HIS A 342 -6.24 -22.02 -34.17
CA HIS A 342 -7.19 -20.91 -34.13
C HIS A 342 -8.62 -21.45 -34.12
N LEU A 343 -9.41 -20.98 -33.16
CA LEU A 343 -10.79 -21.39 -32.94
C LEU A 343 -11.67 -20.15 -32.88
N THR A 344 -12.69 -20.15 -33.72
CA THR A 344 -13.74 -19.12 -33.67
C THR A 344 -15.08 -19.73 -33.30
N ALA A 345 -15.85 -19.03 -32.47
CA ALA A 345 -17.17 -19.46 -32.01
C ALA A 345 -18.11 -18.27 -31.78
N ILE A 346 -19.41 -18.56 -31.75
CA ILE A 346 -20.42 -17.58 -31.34
C ILE A 346 -21.14 -18.14 -30.11
N SER A 347 -21.21 -17.35 -29.04
CA SER A 347 -22.04 -17.63 -27.88
C SER A 347 -23.49 -17.23 -28.18
N GLY A 348 -24.40 -18.21 -28.23
CA GLY A 348 -25.84 -18.03 -28.43
C GLY A 348 -26.28 -17.78 -29.89
N ASP A 349 -27.58 -17.49 -30.08
CA ASP A 349 -28.25 -17.46 -31.39
C ASP A 349 -28.46 -16.05 -31.98
N ASN A 350 -27.76 -15.03 -31.47
CA ASN A 350 -27.92 -13.65 -31.94
C ASN A 350 -26.90 -13.30 -33.05
N PRO A 351 -27.31 -13.06 -34.31
CA PRO A 351 -26.39 -12.73 -35.40
C PRO A 351 -25.81 -11.29 -35.32
N ASN A 352 -26.39 -10.39 -34.51
CA ASN A 352 -26.02 -8.97 -34.42
C ASN A 352 -25.17 -8.64 -33.17
N VAL A 353 -24.45 -9.62 -32.66
CA VAL A 353 -23.57 -9.48 -31.50
C VAL A 353 -22.44 -8.48 -31.77
N LYS A 354 -22.34 -7.47 -30.90
CA LYS A 354 -21.26 -6.48 -30.89
C LYS A 354 -20.12 -6.83 -29.95
N ALA A 355 -20.36 -7.66 -28.94
CA ALA A 355 -19.34 -8.02 -27.96
C ALA A 355 -18.31 -9.01 -28.54
N TYR A 356 -17.02 -8.79 -28.26
CA TYR A 356 -15.92 -9.65 -28.72
C TYR A 356 -15.02 -10.09 -27.58
N VAL A 357 -14.66 -11.37 -27.60
CA VAL A 357 -13.67 -11.96 -26.69
C VAL A 357 -12.55 -12.53 -27.54
N THR A 358 -11.35 -11.99 -27.37
CA THR A 358 -10.13 -12.46 -28.00
C THR A 358 -9.15 -12.93 -26.94
N ILE A 359 -8.70 -14.18 -27.02
CA ILE A 359 -7.67 -14.72 -26.11
C ILE A 359 -6.58 -15.36 -26.96
N SER A 360 -5.36 -14.83 -26.83
CA SER A 360 -4.15 -15.40 -27.41
C SER A 360 -3.31 -16.01 -26.29
N GLN A 361 -3.06 -17.32 -26.30
CA GLN A 361 -2.39 -18.01 -25.20
C GLN A 361 -1.32 -19.01 -25.66
N LYS A 362 -0.11 -18.91 -25.09
CA LYS A 362 0.97 -19.87 -25.42
C LYS A 362 0.91 -21.15 -24.59
N SER A 363 0.63 -21.09 -23.29
CA SER A 363 0.46 -22.26 -22.42
C SER A 363 -0.37 -21.94 -21.17
N GLY A 364 -0.78 -22.95 -20.41
CA GLY A 364 -1.68 -22.82 -19.26
C GLY A 364 -3.08 -23.36 -19.59
N SER A 365 -4.10 -22.88 -18.89
CA SER A 365 -5.49 -23.25 -19.13
C SER A 365 -6.39 -22.05 -19.47
N ILE A 366 -7.41 -22.30 -20.28
CA ILE A 366 -8.52 -21.40 -20.55
C ILE A 366 -9.81 -22.12 -20.13
N LYS A 367 -10.51 -21.56 -19.17
CA LYS A 367 -11.82 -22.02 -18.71
C LYS A 367 -12.83 -20.91 -18.87
N LEU A 368 -13.69 -21.02 -19.87
CA LEU A 368 -14.82 -20.13 -20.01
C LEU A 368 -16.06 -20.84 -19.44
N ILE A 369 -16.92 -20.12 -18.75
CA ILE A 369 -18.15 -20.63 -18.13
C ILE A 369 -19.28 -19.70 -18.50
N ASN A 370 -20.48 -20.23 -18.69
CA ASN A 370 -21.70 -19.42 -18.79
C ASN A 370 -22.61 -19.86 -17.64
N ARG A 371 -22.97 -18.95 -16.74
CA ARG A 371 -23.71 -19.28 -15.53
C ARG A 371 -24.95 -18.43 -15.33
#